data_AF-A0A414EPU3-F1
#
_entry.id   AF-A0A414EPU3-F1
#
_cell.length_a   1.000
_cell.length_b   1.000
_cell.length_c   1.000
_cell.angle_alpha   90.00
_cell.angle_beta   90.00
_cell.angle_gamma   90.00
#
_symmetry.space_group_name_H-M   'P 1'
#
loop_
_entity.id
_entity.type
_entity.pdbx_description
1 polymer ?
#
loop_
_entity_poly.entity_id
_entity_poly.type
_entity_poly.pdbx_seq_one_letter_code
_entity_poly.pdbx_strand_id
1 'polypeptide(L)'
;MDEIVCANTAFRYWRCPPQVRDLYPRLPISEEGWRALSQSPFVVDVLKTPVITAASTRSNLHSETRRTIRWNSAYTEKVSIDTGMGFSVTDPLNTLFTMTRNVSSCDLVLAMYEFCGWFSVFKPSAAVDMALEQANSEEEHYTTASLFELDETQDEAPWKRVYARVHQKDSENNQSGQQDDGSGNKANGRGTSLWMRKPLIEIEELRKFAAKVKGEMWGKQFYEATK
;
A
#
# COMPACT_ATOMS: atom_id res chain seq x y z
N MET A 1 -23.74 2.97 -7.50
CA MET A 1 -23.08 4.28 -7.67
C MET A 1 -21.60 3.99 -7.67
N ASP A 2 -20.85 4.42 -8.70
CA ASP A 2 -19.42 4.10 -8.81
C ASP A 2 -18.65 4.90 -7.75
N GLU A 3 -18.45 4.28 -6.60
CA GLU A 3 -17.79 4.90 -5.46
C GLU A 3 -16.28 4.87 -5.69
N ILE A 4 -15.72 6.04 -5.98
CA ILE A 4 -14.29 6.22 -6.19
C ILE A 4 -13.62 6.49 -4.84
N VAL A 5 -12.82 5.54 -4.36
CA VAL A 5 -12.00 5.69 -3.16
C VAL A 5 -10.80 6.59 -3.46
N CYS A 6 -10.51 7.54 -2.57
CA CYS A 6 -9.46 8.55 -2.78
C CYS A 6 -8.65 8.84 -1.49
N ALA A 7 -7.71 9.79 -1.59
CA ALA A 7 -6.86 10.27 -0.49
C ALA A 7 -6.14 9.12 0.26
N ASN A 8 -6.05 9.22 1.60
CA ASN A 8 -5.33 8.25 2.45
C ASN A 8 -5.83 6.80 2.27
N THR A 9 -7.11 6.63 1.96
CA THR A 9 -7.69 5.30 1.75
C THR A 9 -7.18 4.68 0.45
N ALA A 10 -7.17 5.44 -0.65
CA ALA A 10 -6.56 5.02 -1.91
C ALA A 10 -5.06 4.77 -1.76
N PHE A 11 -4.36 5.60 -0.99
CA PHE A 11 -2.95 5.42 -0.72
C PHE A 11 -2.64 4.08 -0.05
N ARG A 12 -3.41 3.70 0.97
CA ARG A 12 -3.30 2.38 1.62
C ARG A 12 -3.57 1.23 0.68
N TYR A 13 -4.50 1.40 -0.27
CA TYR A 13 -4.71 0.43 -1.34
C TYR A 13 -3.44 0.27 -2.19
N TRP A 14 -2.86 1.37 -2.68
CA TRP A 14 -1.64 1.34 -3.49
C TRP A 14 -0.43 0.76 -2.77
N ARG A 15 -0.36 0.88 -1.44
CA ARG A 15 0.67 0.26 -0.61
C ARG A 15 0.52 -1.25 -0.44
N CYS A 16 -0.71 -1.76 -0.53
CA CYS A 16 -0.99 -3.17 -0.29
C CYS A 16 -0.47 -4.00 -1.48
N PRO A 17 0.41 -4.99 -1.28
CA PRO A 17 0.88 -5.85 -2.36
C PRO A 17 -0.29 -6.65 -3.00
N PRO A 18 -0.32 -6.87 -4.32
CA PRO A 18 -1.35 -7.67 -4.99
C PRO A 18 -1.53 -9.06 -4.38
N GLN A 19 -0.43 -9.76 -4.11
CA GLN A 19 -0.42 -11.06 -3.43
C GLN A 19 -1.14 -11.03 -2.08
N VAL A 20 -1.08 -9.90 -1.37
CA VAL A 20 -1.80 -9.70 -0.12
C VAL A 20 -3.29 -9.44 -0.35
N ARG A 21 -3.64 -8.69 -1.40
CA ARG A 21 -5.04 -8.39 -1.75
C ARG A 21 -5.81 -9.67 -2.09
N ASP A 22 -5.16 -10.59 -2.79
CA ASP A 22 -5.76 -11.87 -3.22
C ASP A 22 -6.11 -12.80 -2.06
N LEU A 23 -5.53 -12.58 -0.87
CA LEU A 23 -5.86 -13.32 0.34
C LEU A 23 -7.15 -12.84 1.03
N TYR A 24 -7.67 -11.67 0.66
CA TYR A 24 -8.90 -11.14 1.25
C TYR A 24 -10.13 -11.59 0.45
N PRO A 25 -11.26 -11.83 1.14
CA PRO A 25 -12.52 -12.08 0.45
C PRO A 25 -12.94 -10.85 -0.36
N ARG A 26 -13.70 -11.08 -1.44
CA ARG A 26 -14.32 -10.00 -2.20
C ARG A 26 -15.19 -9.14 -1.29
N LEU A 27 -15.19 -7.84 -1.54
CA LEU A 27 -15.96 -6.91 -0.72
C LEU A 27 -17.47 -7.10 -0.94
N PRO A 28 -18.27 -6.84 0.10
CA PRO A 28 -19.73 -6.81 -0.01
C PRO A 28 -20.16 -5.79 -1.07
N ILE A 29 -21.26 -6.10 -1.76
CA ILE A 29 -21.81 -5.26 -2.81
C ILE A 29 -22.42 -4.01 -2.16
N SER A 30 -22.39 -2.87 -2.87
CA SER A 30 -22.91 -1.57 -2.41
C SER A 30 -24.34 -1.64 -1.80
N GLU A 31 -25.17 -2.60 -2.22
CA GLU A 31 -26.53 -2.82 -1.70
C GLU A 31 -26.59 -3.27 -0.23
N GLU A 32 -25.56 -3.98 0.25
CA GLU A 32 -25.43 -4.42 1.66
C GLU A 32 -25.07 -3.27 2.60
N GLY A 33 -24.73 -2.11 2.02
CA GLY A 33 -24.56 -0.84 2.71
C GLY A 33 -23.20 -0.64 3.37
N TRP A 34 -22.92 0.61 3.71
CA TRP A 34 -21.63 1.06 4.24
C TRP A 34 -21.22 0.45 5.58
N ARG A 35 -22.18 -0.03 6.37
CA ARG A 35 -21.87 -0.75 7.62
C ARG A 35 -21.22 -2.09 7.33
N ALA A 36 -21.81 -2.90 6.45
CA ALA A 36 -21.24 -4.18 6.04
C ALA A 36 -19.85 -3.99 5.42
N LEU A 37 -19.72 -3.01 4.52
CA LEU A 37 -18.43 -2.67 3.91
C LEU A 37 -17.38 -2.28 4.95
N SER A 38 -17.73 -1.43 5.93
CA SER A 38 -16.81 -0.99 6.97
C SER A 38 -16.29 -2.12 7.88
N GLN A 39 -17.04 -3.22 8.00
CA GLN A 39 -16.68 -4.39 8.80
C GLN A 39 -15.95 -5.46 7.99
N SER A 40 -15.81 -5.28 6.67
CA SER A 40 -15.09 -6.24 5.84
C SER A 40 -13.62 -6.34 6.26
N PRO A 41 -13.00 -7.54 6.26
CA PRO A 41 -11.62 -7.70 6.69
C PRO A 41 -10.64 -6.81 5.94
N PHE A 42 -10.82 -6.63 4.62
CA PHE A 42 -9.97 -5.76 3.82
C PHE A 42 -10.08 -4.28 4.22
N VAL A 43 -11.29 -3.80 4.55
CA VAL A 43 -11.46 -2.43 5.03
C VAL A 43 -10.84 -2.27 6.42
N VAL A 44 -11.06 -3.23 7.32
CA VAL A 44 -10.53 -3.16 8.70
C VAL A 44 -9.01 -3.25 8.72
N ASP A 45 -8.40 -4.12 7.91
CA ASP A 45 -6.97 -4.40 7.95
C ASP A 45 -6.16 -3.46 7.06
N VAL A 46 -6.66 -3.12 5.87
CA VAL A 46 -5.91 -2.37 4.85
C VAL A 46 -6.40 -0.92 4.74
N LEU A 47 -7.64 -0.69 4.33
CA LEU A 47 -8.13 0.64 3.97
C LEU A 47 -8.30 1.57 5.20
N LYS A 48 -8.67 0.97 6.33
CA LYS A 48 -9.16 1.53 7.60
C LYS A 48 -10.35 2.47 7.43
N THR A 49 -11.12 2.61 8.50
CA THR A 49 -12.21 3.57 8.61
C THR A 49 -11.73 4.91 9.19
N PRO A 50 -12.34 6.04 8.81
CA PRO A 50 -13.37 6.16 7.78
C PRO A 50 -12.79 5.98 6.36
N VAL A 51 -13.53 5.27 5.50
CA VAL A 51 -13.23 5.14 4.07
C VAL A 51 -13.50 6.48 3.38
N ILE A 52 -12.51 7.02 2.70
CA ILE A 52 -12.62 8.32 2.01
C ILE A 52 -12.99 8.08 0.55
N THR A 53 -14.11 8.64 0.09
CA THR A 53 -14.55 8.58 -1.31
C THR A 53 -14.71 9.96 -1.93
N ALA A 54 -14.55 10.05 -3.25
CA ALA A 54 -15.01 11.21 -4.00
C ALA A 54 -16.55 11.29 -3.96
N ALA A 55 -17.09 12.49 -4.08
CA ALA A 55 -18.51 12.73 -4.29
C ALA A 55 -18.71 13.88 -5.30
N SER A 56 -19.65 13.69 -6.21
CA SER A 56 -20.04 14.68 -7.23
C SER A 56 -21.08 15.69 -6.71
N THR A 57 -21.86 15.31 -5.70
CA THR A 57 -22.98 16.11 -5.17
C THR A 57 -22.59 16.95 -3.95
N ARG A 58 -23.46 17.93 -3.60
CA ARG A 58 -23.21 18.92 -2.53
C ARG A 58 -23.17 18.34 -1.10
N SER A 59 -23.57 17.08 -0.89
CA SER A 59 -23.61 16.48 0.45
C SER A 59 -22.26 15.88 0.83
N ASN A 60 -21.47 16.61 1.62
CA ASN A 60 -20.36 16.01 2.34
C ASN A 60 -20.94 15.08 3.42
N LEU A 61 -20.69 13.78 3.29
CA LEU A 61 -20.98 12.82 4.35
C LEU A 61 -19.76 12.74 5.27
N HIS A 62 -20.02 12.90 6.56
CA HIS A 62 -19.04 12.75 7.61
C HIS A 62 -19.59 11.78 8.65
N SER A 63 -19.37 10.48 8.42
CA SER A 63 -19.64 9.43 9.40
C SER A 63 -18.34 8.82 9.90
N GLU A 64 -18.45 7.99 10.96
CA GLU A 64 -17.33 7.19 11.46
C GLU A 64 -16.83 6.17 10.43
N THR A 65 -17.73 5.69 9.56
CA THR A 65 -17.44 4.66 8.57
C THR A 65 -17.00 5.24 7.22
N ARG A 66 -17.53 6.41 6.83
CA ARG A 66 -17.32 7.02 5.51
C ARG A 66 -17.13 8.52 5.62
N ARG A 67 -16.16 9.04 4.87
CA ARG A 67 -16.03 10.46 4.59
C ARG A 67 -16.07 10.71 3.09
N THR A 68 -16.75 11.77 2.66
CA THR A 68 -16.70 12.18 1.26
C THR A 68 -15.90 13.45 1.07
N ILE A 69 -15.16 13.51 -0.04
CA ILE A 69 -14.49 14.71 -0.52
C ILE A 69 -15.20 15.15 -1.78
N ARG A 70 -15.68 16.40 -1.78
CA ARG A 70 -16.22 17.01 -2.99
C ARG A 70 -15.10 17.20 -4.00
N TRP A 71 -15.18 16.45 -5.09
CA TRP A 71 -14.22 16.53 -6.18
C TRP A 71 -14.92 16.13 -7.48
N ASN A 72 -15.45 17.14 -8.17
CA ASN A 72 -16.28 16.92 -9.35
C ASN A 72 -15.46 16.37 -10.53
N SER A 73 -14.18 16.77 -10.64
CA SER A 73 -13.28 16.29 -11.68
C SER A 73 -13.08 14.78 -11.64
N ALA A 74 -13.34 14.15 -10.48
CA ALA A 74 -13.24 12.71 -10.30
C ALA A 74 -14.14 11.89 -11.24
N TYR A 75 -15.26 12.48 -11.64
CA TYR A 75 -16.30 11.82 -12.43
C TYR A 75 -16.35 12.31 -13.88
N THR A 76 -15.60 13.36 -14.22
CA THR A 76 -15.52 13.91 -15.57
C THR A 76 -14.23 13.52 -16.28
N GLU A 77 -13.16 13.32 -15.53
CA GLU A 77 -11.87 12.89 -16.04
C GLU A 77 -11.64 11.40 -15.72
N LYS A 78 -10.88 10.69 -16.55
CA LYS A 78 -10.52 9.28 -16.32
C LYS A 78 -9.43 9.18 -15.25
N VAL A 79 -9.79 9.50 -14.01
CA VAL A 79 -8.88 9.58 -12.86
C VAL A 79 -8.96 8.37 -11.93
N SER A 80 -9.78 7.38 -12.27
CA SER A 80 -9.97 6.18 -11.46
C SER A 80 -9.68 4.90 -12.25
N ILE A 81 -9.25 3.89 -11.52
CA ILE A 81 -8.91 2.55 -11.97
C ILE A 81 -9.86 1.60 -11.26
N ASP A 82 -10.54 0.74 -12.01
CA ASP A 82 -11.33 -0.33 -11.44
C ASP A 82 -10.42 -1.38 -10.82
N THR A 83 -10.69 -1.74 -9.57
CA THR A 83 -9.88 -2.71 -8.82
C THR A 83 -10.36 -4.14 -8.99
N GLY A 84 -11.55 -4.37 -9.57
CA GLY A 84 -12.18 -5.69 -9.62
C GLY A 84 -12.67 -6.22 -8.27
N MET A 85 -12.43 -5.50 -7.16
CA MET A 85 -12.90 -5.85 -5.81
C MET A 85 -14.24 -5.20 -5.45
N GLY A 86 -14.91 -4.55 -6.41
CA GLY A 86 -16.22 -3.89 -6.20
C GLY A 86 -16.16 -2.40 -5.88
N PHE A 87 -14.99 -1.77 -6.04
CA PHE A 87 -14.84 -0.31 -5.97
C PHE A 87 -13.75 0.19 -6.93
N SER A 88 -13.84 1.46 -7.30
CA SER A 88 -12.81 2.13 -8.10
C SER A 88 -11.87 2.91 -7.19
N VAL A 89 -10.59 2.99 -7.54
CA VAL A 89 -9.59 3.76 -6.79
C VAL A 89 -9.02 4.85 -7.68
N THR A 90 -8.74 6.03 -7.11
CA THR A 90 -8.02 7.07 -7.83
C THR A 90 -6.66 6.59 -8.32
N ASP A 91 -6.25 6.99 -9.51
CA ASP A 91 -4.91 6.71 -10.00
C ASP A 91 -3.82 7.26 -9.02
N PRO A 92 -2.56 6.82 -9.13
CA PRO A 92 -1.53 7.22 -8.17
C PRO A 92 -1.32 8.74 -8.06
N LEU A 93 -1.33 9.47 -9.18
CA LEU A 93 -1.14 10.93 -9.20
C LEU A 93 -2.29 11.65 -8.49
N ASN A 94 -3.54 11.29 -8.82
CA ASN A 94 -4.73 11.86 -8.21
C ASN A 94 -4.90 11.41 -6.75
N THR A 95 -4.38 10.25 -6.39
CA THR A 95 -4.31 9.80 -4.99
C THR A 95 -3.44 10.77 -4.18
N LEU A 96 -2.22 11.05 -4.64
CA LEU A 96 -1.33 12.01 -3.97
C LEU A 96 -1.95 13.41 -3.91
N PHE A 97 -2.58 13.86 -5.01
CA PHE A 97 -3.28 15.15 -5.04
C PHE A 97 -4.38 15.25 -3.99
N THR A 98 -5.27 14.26 -3.93
CA THR A 98 -6.39 14.25 -2.97
C THR A 98 -5.93 14.06 -1.52
N MET A 99 -4.78 13.41 -1.29
CA MET A 99 -4.17 13.32 0.04
C MET A 99 -3.76 14.67 0.62
N THR A 100 -3.34 15.62 -0.22
CA THR A 100 -2.88 16.96 0.19
C THR A 100 -3.81 17.65 1.19
N ARG A 101 -5.11 17.39 1.12
CA ARG A 101 -6.12 17.93 2.04
C ARG A 101 -5.98 17.44 3.49
N ASN A 102 -5.45 16.23 3.68
CA ASN A 102 -5.57 15.46 4.91
C ASN A 102 -4.24 15.02 5.52
N VAL A 103 -3.11 15.35 4.90
CA VAL A 103 -1.77 14.96 5.37
C VAL A 103 -0.85 16.18 5.46
N SER A 104 0.20 16.07 6.26
CA SER A 104 1.22 17.11 6.33
C SER A 104 2.07 17.14 5.05
N SER A 105 2.77 18.25 4.80
CA SER A 105 3.73 18.34 3.69
C SER A 105 4.80 17.25 3.77
N CYS A 106 5.30 16.93 4.97
CA CYS A 106 6.29 15.88 5.16
C CYS A 106 5.74 14.49 4.79
N ASP A 107 4.52 14.17 5.25
CA ASP A 107 3.88 12.89 4.92
C ASP A 107 3.56 12.76 3.43
N LEU A 108 3.17 13.88 2.80
CA LEU A 108 2.93 13.94 1.35
C LEU A 108 4.22 13.66 0.56
N VAL A 109 5.33 14.28 0.97
CA VAL A 109 6.63 14.04 0.35
C VAL A 109 7.06 12.58 0.52
N LEU A 110 6.90 11.99 1.70
CA LEU A 110 7.18 10.56 1.92
C LEU A 110 6.31 9.67 1.04
N ALA A 111 5.02 10.01 0.88
CA ALA A 111 4.13 9.29 -0.02
C ALA A 111 4.54 9.40 -1.50
N MET A 112 4.99 10.59 -1.93
CA MET A 112 5.57 10.80 -3.26
C MET A 112 6.82 9.94 -3.47
N TYR A 113 7.75 9.91 -2.50
CA TYR A 113 8.93 9.06 -2.57
C TYR A 113 8.58 7.57 -2.66
N GLU A 114 7.56 7.12 -1.93
CA GLU A 114 7.12 5.73 -2.02
C GLU A 114 6.50 5.43 -3.39
N PHE A 115 5.70 6.33 -3.95
CA PHE A 115 5.08 6.14 -5.27
C PHE A 115 6.12 6.18 -6.41
N CYS A 116 7.12 7.05 -6.32
CA CYS A 116 8.25 7.10 -7.27
C CYS A 116 9.34 6.07 -6.99
N GLY A 117 9.31 5.41 -5.83
CA GLY A 117 10.35 4.50 -5.37
C GLY A 117 10.11 3.05 -5.75
N TRP A 118 11.18 2.26 -5.62
CA TRP A 118 11.17 0.81 -5.85
C TRP A 118 10.67 0.00 -4.64
N PHE A 119 9.98 0.66 -3.72
CA PHE A 119 9.53 0.04 -2.48
C PHE A 119 8.14 0.50 -2.07
N SER A 120 7.54 -0.26 -1.16
CA SER A 120 6.35 0.13 -0.43
C SER A 120 6.43 -0.34 1.02
N VAL A 121 5.84 0.45 1.91
CA VAL A 121 5.78 0.14 3.32
C VAL A 121 4.38 -0.35 3.67
N PHE A 122 4.24 -1.66 3.84
CA PHE A 122 2.98 -2.31 4.17
C PHE A 122 3.20 -3.39 5.23
N LYS A 123 2.42 -3.32 6.31
CA LYS A 123 2.43 -4.30 7.39
C LYS A 123 1.17 -5.16 7.32
N PRO A 124 1.27 -6.45 6.93
CA PRO A 124 0.14 -7.37 6.97
C PRO A 124 -0.42 -7.56 8.39
N SER A 125 -1.69 -7.93 8.49
CA SER A 125 -2.27 -8.42 9.75
C SER A 125 -1.70 -9.80 10.08
N ALA A 126 -1.71 -10.20 11.36
CA ALA A 126 -1.08 -11.47 11.78
C ALA A 126 -1.64 -12.69 11.05
N ALA A 127 -2.94 -12.71 10.76
CA ALA A 127 -3.58 -13.79 10.02
C ALA A 127 -3.09 -13.87 8.57
N VAL A 128 -2.97 -12.73 7.90
CA VAL A 128 -2.47 -12.64 6.53
C VAL A 128 -0.97 -12.92 6.46
N ASP A 129 -0.21 -12.48 7.47
CA ASP A 129 1.21 -12.76 7.62
C ASP A 129 1.46 -14.28 7.64
N MET A 130 0.72 -15.02 8.48
CA MET A 130 0.79 -16.49 8.50
C MET A 130 0.41 -17.13 7.16
N ALA A 131 -0.62 -16.61 6.48
CA ALA A 131 -1.03 -17.13 5.17
C ALA A 131 0.04 -16.89 4.08
N LEU A 132 0.73 -15.74 4.12
CA LEU A 132 1.84 -15.44 3.21
C LEU A 132 3.04 -16.35 3.47
N GLU A 133 3.42 -16.59 4.72
CA GLU A 133 4.52 -17.49 5.05
C GLU A 133 4.24 -18.93 4.60
N GLN A 134 2.97 -19.37 4.68
CA GLN A 134 2.57 -20.68 4.19
C GLN A 134 2.63 -20.80 2.66
N ALA A 135 2.43 -19.70 1.93
CA ALA A 135 2.53 -19.65 0.47
C ALA A 135 3.99 -19.50 -0.03
N ASN A 136 4.85 -18.84 0.77
CA ASN A 136 6.22 -18.49 0.39
C ASN A 136 7.27 -19.57 0.73
N SER A 137 6.88 -20.77 1.15
CA SER A 137 7.83 -21.85 1.52
C SER A 137 8.71 -22.35 0.36
N GLU A 138 8.54 -21.83 -0.85
CA GLU A 138 9.20 -22.27 -2.08
C GLU A 138 10.05 -21.19 -2.78
N GLU A 139 10.07 -19.93 -2.31
CA GLU A 139 10.77 -18.82 -2.99
C GLU A 139 12.05 -18.35 -2.25
N GLU A 140 13.10 -18.04 -3.02
CA GLU A 140 14.40 -17.59 -2.51
C GLU A 140 14.29 -16.27 -1.72
N HIS A 141 14.60 -16.31 -0.43
CA HIS A 141 14.55 -15.15 0.46
C HIS A 141 15.66 -14.14 0.14
N TYR A 142 15.27 -13.00 -0.42
CA TYR A 142 16.18 -11.88 -0.58
C TYR A 142 16.42 -11.16 0.75
N THR A 143 17.64 -10.66 0.91
CA THR A 143 18.12 -10.09 2.17
C THR A 143 18.22 -8.57 2.08
N THR A 144 18.24 -7.89 3.23
CA THR A 144 18.51 -6.44 3.29
C THR A 144 19.87 -6.05 2.67
N ALA A 145 20.82 -6.98 2.59
CA ALA A 145 22.11 -6.77 1.92
C ALA A 145 21.99 -6.79 0.38
N SER A 146 21.03 -7.56 -0.15
CA SER A 146 20.71 -7.66 -1.58
C SER A 146 19.70 -6.59 -2.03
N LEU A 147 19.26 -5.70 -1.13
CA LEU A 147 18.29 -4.63 -1.41
C LEU A 147 18.73 -3.67 -2.54
N PHE A 148 20.02 -3.62 -2.84
CA PHE A 148 20.63 -2.75 -3.85
C PHE A 148 21.23 -3.51 -5.04
N GLU A 149 21.10 -4.85 -5.08
CA GLU A 149 21.55 -5.70 -6.19
C GLU A 149 20.38 -6.08 -7.12
N LEU A 150 19.40 -5.20 -7.23
CA LEU A 150 18.34 -5.34 -8.22
C LEU A 150 18.92 -4.93 -9.58
N ASP A 151 19.31 -5.94 -10.35
CA ASP A 151 19.69 -5.75 -11.75
C ASP A 151 18.46 -5.18 -12.50
N GLU A 152 18.59 -3.98 -13.05
CA GLU A 152 17.54 -3.30 -13.83
C GLU A 152 17.02 -4.16 -15.01
N THR A 153 17.77 -5.22 -15.36
CA THR A 153 17.44 -6.16 -16.44
C THR A 153 16.62 -7.38 -16.00
N GLN A 154 16.42 -7.62 -14.70
CA GLN A 154 15.60 -8.75 -14.24
C GLN A 154 14.10 -8.41 -14.29
N ASP A 155 13.37 -9.14 -15.14
CA ASP A 155 11.91 -9.04 -15.31
C ASP A 155 11.10 -9.39 -14.04
N GLU A 156 11.73 -10.01 -13.04
CA GLU A 156 11.17 -10.25 -11.72
C GLU A 156 11.59 -9.15 -10.72
N ALA A 157 10.71 -8.33 -10.15
CA ALA A 157 9.44 -8.77 -9.63
C ALA A 157 8.48 -7.62 -9.36
N PRO A 158 7.23 -7.71 -9.78
CA PRO A 158 6.19 -6.88 -9.21
C PRO A 158 5.80 -7.48 -7.86
N TRP A 159 6.36 -6.91 -6.79
CA TRP A 159 6.05 -7.21 -5.38
C TRP A 159 6.74 -8.44 -4.78
N LYS A 160 7.87 -8.20 -4.13
CA LYS A 160 8.61 -9.16 -3.30
C LYS A 160 8.62 -8.65 -1.85
N ARG A 161 8.69 -9.51 -0.81
CA ARG A 161 8.73 -9.10 0.64
C ARG A 161 10.12 -9.18 1.32
N VAL A 162 10.60 -8.11 1.96
CA VAL A 162 11.97 -8.05 2.53
C VAL A 162 12.00 -8.78 3.87
N TYR A 163 12.95 -9.70 4.06
CA TYR A 163 13.12 -10.44 5.30
C TYR A 163 14.34 -9.98 6.11
N ALA A 164 14.17 -9.80 7.42
CA ALA A 164 15.29 -9.50 8.32
C ALA A 164 15.97 -10.79 8.76
N ARG A 165 17.31 -10.85 8.65
CA ARG A 165 18.10 -11.93 9.28
C ARG A 165 18.31 -11.62 10.76
N VAL A 166 18.02 -12.58 11.62
CA VAL A 166 18.53 -12.58 13.00
C VAL A 166 19.86 -13.31 12.97
N HIS A 167 20.97 -12.60 13.12
CA HIS A 167 22.23 -13.25 13.46
C HIS A 167 22.12 -13.72 14.91
N GLN A 168 21.90 -15.01 15.11
CA GLN A 168 22.05 -15.61 16.43
C GLN A 168 23.54 -15.48 16.76
N LYS A 169 23.85 -14.63 17.74
CA LYS A 169 25.21 -14.49 18.23
C LYS A 169 25.48 -15.77 19.02
N ASP A 170 26.11 -16.75 18.38
CA ASP A 170 26.61 -17.94 19.04
C ASP A 170 27.47 -17.46 20.20
N SER A 171 26.94 -17.63 21.40
CA SER A 171 27.68 -17.39 22.62
C SER A 171 28.64 -18.57 22.72
N GLU A 172 29.86 -18.39 22.23
CA GLU A 172 30.98 -19.27 22.56
C GLU A 172 31.13 -19.27 24.08
N ASN A 173 30.58 -20.29 24.74
CA ASN A 173 31.25 -20.96 25.85
C ASN A 173 30.58 -22.27 26.27
N ASN A 174 31.41 -23.31 26.20
CA ASN A 174 31.48 -24.52 27.02
C ASN A 174 30.62 -25.75 26.67
N GLN A 175 31.33 -26.70 26.05
CA GLN A 175 31.29 -28.16 26.24
C GLN A 175 30.20 -28.74 27.15
N SER A 176 29.29 -29.52 26.55
CA SER A 176 29.03 -30.92 26.93
C SER A 176 28.08 -31.54 25.91
N GLY A 177 28.43 -32.71 25.37
CA GLY A 177 27.71 -33.33 24.27
C GLY A 177 26.41 -34.02 24.68
N GLN A 178 25.46 -34.07 23.74
CA GLN A 178 24.59 -35.22 23.51
C GLN A 178 23.94 -35.10 22.13
N GLN A 179 23.95 -36.20 21.38
CA GLN A 179 23.19 -36.40 20.15
C GLN A 179 21.69 -36.39 20.47
N ASP A 180 20.88 -35.62 19.74
CA ASP A 180 19.73 -36.17 18.99
C ASP A 180 19.06 -35.13 18.08
N ASP A 181 18.66 -35.63 16.92
CA ASP A 181 17.51 -35.25 16.09
C ASP A 181 17.40 -33.86 15.45
N GLY A 182 17.97 -33.76 14.24
CA GLY A 182 17.12 -33.89 13.06
C GLY A 182 15.95 -32.90 12.89
N SER A 183 16.10 -31.64 13.27
CA SER A 183 15.27 -30.57 12.71
C SER A 183 16.05 -29.26 12.74
N GLY A 184 16.84 -29.05 11.70
CA GLY A 184 17.40 -27.73 11.43
C GLY A 184 16.25 -26.79 11.12
N ASN A 185 15.68 -26.16 12.15
CA ASN A 185 14.87 -24.96 12.01
C ASN A 185 15.74 -23.93 11.31
N LYS A 186 15.70 -23.91 9.97
CA LYS A 186 16.12 -22.76 9.18
C LYS A 186 15.35 -21.60 9.81
N ALA A 187 16.06 -20.71 10.50
CA ALA A 187 15.49 -19.50 11.04
C ALA A 187 15.07 -18.65 9.84
N ASN A 188 13.90 -18.95 9.28
CA ASN A 188 13.28 -18.16 8.23
C ASN A 188 13.14 -16.76 8.83
N GLY A 189 13.81 -15.79 8.21
CA GLY A 189 13.84 -14.43 8.70
C GLY A 189 12.41 -13.92 8.88
N ARG A 190 12.17 -13.07 9.88
CA ARG A 190 10.84 -12.47 10.04
C ARG A 190 10.62 -11.48 8.90
N GLY A 191 9.53 -11.63 8.16
CA GLY A 191 9.15 -10.71 7.10
C GLY A 191 8.93 -9.30 7.66
N THR A 192 9.65 -8.33 7.11
CA THR A 192 9.52 -6.92 7.51
C THR A 192 8.27 -6.31 6.88
N SER A 193 8.00 -5.04 7.20
CA SER A 193 6.95 -4.25 6.54
C SER A 193 7.41 -3.63 5.21
N LEU A 194 8.62 -3.93 4.74
CA LEU A 194 9.18 -3.38 3.50
C LEU A 194 8.96 -4.38 2.36
N TRP A 195 8.45 -3.86 1.25
CA TRP A 195 8.17 -4.62 0.03
C TRP A 195 8.85 -3.96 -1.16
N MET A 196 9.45 -4.75 -2.04
CA MET A 196 10.07 -4.26 -3.28
C MET A 196 9.09 -4.33 -4.43
N ARG A 197 8.94 -3.25 -5.20
CA ARG A 197 8.05 -3.16 -6.36
C ARG A 197 8.55 -2.13 -7.37
N LYS A 198 8.04 -2.16 -8.60
CA LYS A 198 8.29 -1.05 -9.55
C LYS A 198 7.64 0.25 -9.06
N PRO A 199 8.21 1.42 -9.39
CA PRO A 199 7.57 2.72 -9.20
C PRO A 199 6.16 2.74 -9.82
N LEU A 200 5.22 3.37 -9.14
CA LEU A 200 3.86 3.57 -9.67
C LEU A 200 3.77 4.76 -10.62
N ILE A 201 4.67 5.73 -10.45
CA ILE A 201 4.78 6.97 -11.23
C ILE A 201 6.24 7.36 -11.37
N GLU A 202 6.60 8.01 -12.47
CA GLU A 202 7.92 8.62 -12.62
C GLU A 202 7.97 10.01 -11.98
N ILE A 203 9.16 10.46 -11.60
CA ILE A 203 9.34 11.79 -10.99
C ILE A 203 9.02 12.92 -11.99
N GLU A 204 9.28 12.70 -13.27
CA GLU A 204 8.92 13.61 -14.36
C GLU A 204 7.41 13.74 -14.52
N GLU A 205 6.68 12.62 -14.41
CA GLU A 205 5.21 12.61 -14.46
C GLU A 205 4.62 13.38 -13.28
N LEU A 206 5.15 13.14 -12.08
CA LEU A 206 4.75 13.85 -10.87
C LEU A 206 4.93 15.37 -11.02
N ARG A 207 6.07 15.82 -11.53
CA ARG A 207 6.37 17.25 -11.75
C ARG A 207 5.46 17.88 -12.80
N LYS A 208 5.24 17.20 -13.93
CA LYS A 208 4.32 17.67 -14.99
C LYS A 208 2.90 17.80 -14.45
N PHE A 209 2.45 16.80 -13.68
CA PHE A 209 1.13 16.81 -13.07
C PHE A 209 0.99 17.94 -12.04
N ALA A 210 1.99 18.14 -11.17
CA ALA A 210 1.98 19.24 -10.20
C ALA A 210 1.88 20.62 -10.86
N ALA A 211 2.58 20.83 -11.97
CA ALA A 211 2.49 22.06 -12.74
C ALA A 211 1.08 22.26 -13.33
N LYS A 212 0.43 21.20 -13.81
CA LYS A 212 -0.95 21.21 -14.33
C LYS A 212 -1.95 21.61 -13.24
N VAL A 213 -1.90 20.96 -12.07
CA VAL A 213 -2.91 21.15 -11.01
C VAL A 213 -2.65 22.34 -10.10
N LYS A 214 -1.55 23.09 -10.31
CA LYS A 214 -1.16 24.23 -9.45
C LYS A 214 -2.27 25.26 -9.23
N GLY A 215 -3.10 25.50 -10.25
CA GLY A 215 -4.22 26.45 -10.20
C GLY A 215 -5.49 25.88 -9.57
N GLU A 216 -5.54 24.57 -9.30
CA GLU A 216 -6.69 23.92 -8.68
C GLU A 216 -6.72 24.10 -7.16
N MET A 217 -7.84 23.71 -6.56
CA MET A 217 -7.99 23.68 -5.12
C MET A 217 -6.91 22.75 -4.52
N TRP A 218 -6.13 23.26 -3.56
CA TRP A 218 -5.00 22.55 -2.90
C TRP A 218 -3.77 22.31 -3.80
N GLY A 219 -3.84 22.68 -5.08
CA GLY A 219 -2.75 22.52 -6.04
C GLY A 219 -1.46 23.23 -5.66
N LYS A 220 -1.55 24.36 -4.96
CA LYS A 220 -0.37 25.09 -4.46
C LYS A 220 0.44 24.26 -3.46
N GLN A 221 -0.22 23.65 -2.48
CA GLN A 221 0.45 22.82 -1.46
C GLN A 221 1.08 21.58 -2.10
N PHE A 222 0.34 20.95 -3.02
CA PHE A 222 0.85 19.82 -3.80
C PHE A 222 2.09 20.21 -4.61
N TYR A 223 2.03 21.33 -5.33
CA TYR A 223 3.14 21.84 -6.13
C TYR A 223 4.38 22.17 -5.28
N GLU A 224 4.19 22.80 -4.12
CA GLU A 224 5.28 23.11 -3.18
C GLU A 224 5.96 21.84 -2.66
N ALA A 225 5.22 20.75 -2.44
CA ALA A 225 5.78 19.47 -2.00
C ALA A 225 6.58 18.75 -3.10
N THR A 226 6.35 19.05 -4.38
CA THR A 226 7.06 18.44 -5.52
C THR A 226 8.35 19.15 -5.93
N LYS A 227 8.68 20.27 -5.28
CA LYS A 227 9.86 21.10 -5.59
C LYS A 227 11.11 20.55 -4.91
#